data_AF-A0A1J4YSZ3-F1
#
_entry.id   AF-A0A1J4YSZ3-F1
#
_cell.length_a   1.000
_cell.length_b   1.000
_cell.length_c   1.000
_cell.angle_alpha   90.00
_cell.angle_beta   90.00
_cell.angle_gamma   90.00
#
_symmetry.space_group_name_H-M   'P 1'
#
loop_
_entity.id
_entity.type
_entity.pdbx_description
1 polymer ?
#
loop_
_entity_poly.entity_id
_entity_poly.type
_entity_poly.pdbx_seq_one_letter_code
_entity_poly.pdbx_strand_id
1 'polypeptide(L)'
;MLKYLLIIALVLCTTGCSTVRSTKLFAPSWFGFSEINEGVYVDDQMPPGKREEFLKTLSLAKGRVSAFFGSLEGSSKVFACSTEECFISHGGVGAKGKAYGESMLLLSPRGLDVTIAAHELTHIELHNRVGTFRSWREIPDWFDEGLAVLVSEDPRYTEEAWLKATDNGRNAPELKAIGKATLFGKDNWQLSYGTARRAVGEWYLHAGRAGLARLIMEVKGGKDFDSVFNTIASIERASNPTFNPDSAKARSRLIPRYALMNQNFHVSPQREKLQ
;
A
#
# COMPACT_ATOMS: atom_id res chain seq x y z
N MET A 1 -24.93 -32.85 6.37
CA MET A 1 -23.53 -32.39 6.28
C MET A 1 -23.01 -32.30 4.84
N LEU A 2 -23.18 -33.32 3.99
CA LEU A 2 -22.74 -33.31 2.58
C LEU A 2 -23.31 -32.14 1.75
N LYS A 3 -24.58 -31.79 1.98
CA LYS A 3 -25.25 -30.65 1.31
C LYS A 3 -24.62 -29.29 1.66
N TYR A 4 -24.16 -29.13 2.89
CA TYR A 4 -23.48 -27.91 3.34
C TYR A 4 -22.03 -27.84 2.83
N LEU A 5 -21.33 -28.98 2.76
CA LEU A 5 -20.00 -29.07 2.13
C LEU A 5 -20.04 -28.73 0.64
N LEU A 6 -21.07 -29.19 -0.09
CA LEU A 6 -21.28 -28.86 -1.50
C LEU A 6 -21.61 -27.38 -1.71
N ILE A 7 -22.41 -26.77 -0.83
CA ILE A 7 -22.73 -25.33 -0.90
C ILE A 7 -21.49 -24.49 -0.57
N ILE A 8 -20.69 -24.88 0.43
CA ILE A 8 -19.42 -24.21 0.75
C ILE A 8 -18.44 -24.34 -0.42
N ALA A 9 -18.31 -25.53 -1.02
CA ALA A 9 -17.47 -25.74 -2.20
C ALA A 9 -17.94 -24.92 -3.42
N LEU A 10 -19.25 -24.82 -3.65
CA LEU A 10 -19.82 -24.06 -4.75
C LEU A 10 -19.65 -22.53 -4.56
N VAL A 11 -19.79 -22.03 -3.33
CA VAL A 11 -19.55 -20.61 -2.98
C VAL A 11 -18.05 -20.26 -3.05
N LEU A 12 -17.17 -21.21 -2.70
CA LEU A 12 -15.73 -21.07 -2.89
C LEU A 12 -15.35 -21.07 -4.38
N CYS A 13 -16.07 -21.78 -5.25
CA CYS A 13 -15.78 -21.82 -6.69
C CYS A 13 -16.16 -20.51 -7.43
N THR A 14 -17.16 -19.76 -6.98
CA THR A 14 -17.60 -18.53 -7.67
C THR A 14 -16.80 -17.28 -7.30
N THR A 15 -16.21 -17.24 -6.11
CA THR A 15 -15.26 -16.19 -5.67
C THR A 15 -13.79 -16.63 -5.76
N GLY A 16 -13.55 -17.93 -5.91
CA GLY A 16 -12.23 -18.54 -5.82
C GLY A 16 -11.37 -18.47 -7.07
N CYS A 17 -11.83 -17.90 -8.20
CA CYS A 17 -10.99 -17.92 -9.40
C CYS A 17 -9.67 -17.14 -9.17
N SER A 18 -9.72 -15.96 -8.55
CA SER A 18 -8.51 -15.19 -8.25
C SER A 18 -7.67 -15.77 -7.11
N THR A 19 -8.32 -16.26 -6.04
CA THR A 19 -7.63 -16.86 -4.88
C THR A 19 -6.96 -18.19 -5.25
N VAL A 20 -7.63 -19.03 -6.04
CA VAL A 20 -7.06 -20.28 -6.56
C VAL A 20 -5.91 -19.97 -7.51
N ARG A 21 -6.06 -18.98 -8.41
CA ARG A 21 -4.97 -18.57 -9.31
C ARG A 21 -3.73 -18.07 -8.56
N SER A 22 -3.89 -17.37 -7.44
CA SER A 22 -2.74 -16.93 -6.63
C SER A 22 -1.98 -18.07 -5.94
N THR A 23 -2.55 -19.28 -5.83
CA THR A 23 -1.81 -20.43 -5.28
C THR A 23 -0.58 -20.80 -6.12
N LYS A 24 -0.56 -20.42 -7.41
CA LYS A 24 0.60 -20.58 -8.29
C LYS A 24 1.85 -19.86 -7.76
N LEU A 25 1.69 -18.79 -7.00
CA LEU A 25 2.79 -18.02 -6.42
C LEU A 25 3.57 -18.80 -5.35
N PHE A 26 3.03 -19.92 -4.85
CA PHE A 26 3.77 -20.82 -3.95
C PHE A 26 4.81 -21.70 -4.68
N ALA A 27 4.68 -21.87 -6.00
CA ALA A 27 5.61 -22.62 -6.84
C ALA A 27 5.98 -21.81 -8.10
N PRO A 28 6.61 -20.63 -7.94
CA PRO A 28 6.71 -19.63 -9.00
C PRO A 28 7.38 -20.15 -10.28
N SER A 29 8.46 -20.92 -10.16
CA SER A 29 9.18 -21.47 -11.30
C SER A 29 8.35 -22.43 -12.16
N TRP A 30 7.32 -23.08 -11.61
CA TRP A 30 6.42 -23.93 -12.38
C TRP A 30 5.38 -23.13 -13.17
N PHE A 31 5.20 -21.87 -12.81
CA PHE A 31 4.17 -20.99 -13.36
C PHE A 31 4.76 -19.76 -14.05
N GLY A 32 5.98 -19.88 -14.55
CA GLY A 32 6.57 -18.90 -15.46
C GLY A 32 7.24 -17.71 -14.77
N PHE A 33 7.74 -17.90 -13.54
CA PHE A 33 8.53 -16.91 -12.82
C PHE A 33 9.96 -17.37 -12.57
N SER A 34 10.90 -16.45 -12.74
CA SER A 34 12.31 -16.61 -12.39
C SER A 34 12.69 -15.71 -11.21
N GLU A 35 13.43 -16.24 -10.26
CA GLU A 35 14.01 -15.45 -9.16
C GLU A 35 15.21 -14.67 -9.66
N ILE A 36 15.22 -13.35 -9.43
CA ILE A 36 16.28 -12.43 -9.88
C ILE A 36 17.03 -11.78 -8.72
N ASN A 37 16.50 -11.90 -7.50
CA ASN A 37 17.11 -11.54 -6.23
C ASN A 37 16.34 -12.29 -5.12
N GLU A 38 16.88 -12.36 -3.90
CA GLU A 38 16.25 -13.06 -2.78
C GLU A 38 14.80 -12.59 -2.57
N GLY A 39 13.85 -13.51 -2.79
CA GLY A 39 12.42 -13.25 -2.66
C GLY A 39 11.83 -12.34 -3.75
N VAL A 40 12.55 -12.07 -4.84
CA VAL A 40 12.09 -11.23 -5.95
C VAL A 40 12.02 -12.05 -7.23
N TYR A 41 10.80 -12.22 -7.73
CA TYR A 41 10.45 -13.01 -8.88
C TYR A 41 9.89 -12.11 -9.99
N VAL A 42 10.28 -12.39 -11.23
CA VAL A 42 9.74 -11.74 -12.43
C VAL A 42 9.27 -12.80 -13.41
N ASP A 43 8.27 -12.50 -14.23
CA ASP A 43 7.88 -13.45 -15.27
C ASP A 43 9.04 -13.72 -16.23
N ASP A 44 9.12 -14.95 -16.76
CA ASP A 44 10.26 -15.41 -17.54
C ASP A 44 10.50 -14.58 -18.80
N GLN A 45 9.45 -13.94 -19.33
CA GLN A 45 9.51 -13.13 -20.54
C GLN A 45 9.99 -11.69 -20.27
N MET A 46 10.16 -11.28 -19.01
CA MET A 46 10.64 -9.94 -18.67
C MET A 46 12.08 -9.74 -19.19
N PRO A 47 12.35 -8.74 -20.07
CA PRO A 47 13.68 -8.50 -20.62
C PRO A 47 14.70 -8.10 -19.53
N PRO A 48 15.99 -8.46 -19.66
CA PRO A 48 17.01 -8.16 -18.65
C PRO A 48 17.06 -6.70 -18.19
N GLY A 49 16.99 -5.74 -19.12
CA GLY A 49 16.97 -4.31 -18.78
C GLY A 49 15.77 -3.91 -17.91
N LYS A 50 14.59 -4.51 -18.12
CA LYS A 50 13.42 -4.27 -17.27
C LYS A 50 13.55 -4.93 -15.89
N ARG A 51 14.27 -6.06 -15.78
CA ARG A 51 14.56 -6.70 -14.48
C ARG A 51 15.41 -5.79 -13.61
N GLU A 52 16.46 -5.20 -14.19
CA GLU A 52 17.32 -4.23 -13.49
C GLU A 52 16.56 -2.96 -13.07
N GLU A 53 15.73 -2.42 -13.97
CA GLU A 53 14.86 -1.29 -13.67
C GLU A 53 13.90 -1.61 -12.52
N PHE A 54 13.27 -2.79 -12.56
CA PHE A 54 12.36 -3.23 -11.52
C PHE A 54 13.04 -3.38 -10.15
N LEU A 55 14.27 -3.92 -10.11
CA LEU A 55 15.04 -4.01 -8.85
C LEU A 55 15.32 -2.63 -8.26
N LYS A 56 15.63 -1.62 -9.09
CA LYS A 56 15.81 -0.23 -8.64
C LYS A 56 14.49 0.34 -8.09
N THR A 57 13.39 0.15 -8.82
CA THR A 57 12.05 0.55 -8.39
C THR A 57 11.67 -0.05 -7.03
N LEU A 58 11.87 -1.37 -6.88
CA LEU A 58 11.57 -2.08 -5.65
C LEU A 58 12.44 -1.61 -4.48
N SER A 59 13.73 -1.35 -4.73
CA SER A 59 14.64 -0.81 -3.72
C SER A 59 14.17 0.57 -3.22
N LEU A 60 13.75 1.45 -4.14
CA LEU A 60 13.22 2.77 -3.77
C LEU A 60 11.91 2.66 -2.99
N ALA A 61 11.01 1.77 -3.40
CA ALA A 61 9.75 1.52 -2.70
C ALA A 61 9.97 1.00 -1.28
N LYS A 62 10.85 -0.01 -1.11
CA LYS A 62 11.26 -0.52 0.22
C LYS A 62 11.88 0.58 1.07
N GLY A 63 12.74 1.43 0.48
CA GLY A 63 13.33 2.59 1.16
C GLY A 63 12.29 3.58 1.68
N ARG A 64 11.26 3.88 0.87
CA ARG A 64 10.15 4.77 1.26
C ARG A 64 9.34 4.21 2.43
N VAL A 65 8.94 2.94 2.35
CA VAL A 65 8.18 2.28 3.44
C VAL A 65 9.03 2.18 4.71
N SER A 66 10.29 1.75 4.60
CA SER A 66 11.24 1.69 5.71
C SER A 66 11.43 3.06 6.38
N ALA A 67 11.58 4.12 5.60
CA ALA A 67 11.72 5.48 6.13
C ALA A 67 10.47 5.95 6.88
N PHE A 68 9.28 5.51 6.48
CA PHE A 68 8.04 5.86 7.17
C PHE A 68 7.90 5.12 8.50
N PHE A 69 7.99 3.78 8.47
CA PHE A 69 7.83 2.91 9.65
C PHE A 69 9.05 2.92 10.60
N GLY A 70 10.22 3.34 10.11
CA GLY A 70 11.50 3.32 10.82
C GLY A 70 12.39 2.12 10.43
N SER A 71 11.76 1.03 10.00
CA SER A 71 12.39 -0.17 9.45
C SER A 71 11.34 -0.98 8.67
N LEU A 72 11.77 -1.97 7.90
CA LEU A 72 10.91 -3.06 7.46
C LEU A 72 11.14 -4.26 8.39
N GLU A 73 10.08 -4.75 9.02
CA GLU A 73 10.13 -5.95 9.86
C GLU A 73 9.73 -7.22 9.08
N GLY A 74 8.95 -7.06 8.01
CA GLY A 74 8.49 -8.17 7.18
C GLY A 74 9.42 -8.45 6.00
N SER A 75 9.58 -9.74 5.67
CA SER A 75 10.10 -10.15 4.37
C SER A 75 8.93 -10.54 3.46
N SER A 76 8.82 -9.93 2.29
CA SER A 76 7.82 -10.29 1.28
C SER A 76 8.45 -10.94 0.06
N LYS A 77 7.78 -11.97 -0.46
CA LYS A 77 7.99 -12.44 -1.82
C LYS A 77 7.30 -11.47 -2.77
N VAL A 78 8.06 -10.95 -3.73
CA VAL A 78 7.59 -9.97 -4.70
C VAL A 78 7.55 -10.62 -6.07
N PHE A 79 6.41 -10.54 -6.74
CA PHE A 79 6.17 -11.10 -8.07
C PHE A 79 5.81 -9.96 -9.03
N ALA A 80 6.60 -9.77 -10.07
CA ALA A 80 6.37 -8.73 -11.08
C ALA A 80 6.07 -9.33 -12.45
N CYS A 81 4.91 -8.95 -12.99
CA CYS A 81 4.47 -9.34 -14.32
C CYS A 81 4.76 -8.26 -15.36
N SER A 82 5.32 -8.65 -16.50
CA SER A 82 5.56 -7.82 -17.68
C SER A 82 4.33 -7.69 -18.59
N THR A 83 3.31 -8.53 -18.38
CA THR A 83 2.04 -8.56 -19.13
C THR A 83 0.83 -8.65 -18.21
N GLU A 84 -0.34 -8.18 -18.68
CA GLU A 84 -1.58 -8.29 -17.91
C GLU A 84 -2.07 -9.76 -17.86
N GLU A 85 -1.73 -10.57 -18.86
CA GLU A 85 -2.00 -12.01 -18.88
C GLU A 85 -1.27 -12.74 -17.74
N CYS A 86 0.01 -12.40 -17.51
CA CYS A 86 0.74 -12.89 -16.34
C CYS A 86 0.01 -12.49 -15.05
N PHE A 87 -0.37 -11.22 -14.90
CA PHE A 87 -1.01 -10.71 -13.69
C PHE A 87 -2.36 -11.42 -13.42
N ILE A 88 -3.20 -11.54 -14.44
CA ILE A 88 -4.53 -12.16 -14.36
C ILE A 88 -4.45 -13.66 -14.10
N SER A 89 -3.49 -14.36 -14.71
CA SER A 89 -3.31 -15.80 -14.54
C SER A 89 -2.83 -16.20 -13.14
N HIS A 90 -2.29 -15.23 -12.37
CA HIS A 90 -1.83 -15.36 -10.99
C HIS A 90 -2.76 -14.69 -9.96
N GLY A 91 -3.97 -14.29 -10.39
CA GLY A 91 -5.03 -13.85 -9.48
C GLY A 91 -5.15 -12.33 -9.28
N GLY A 92 -4.42 -11.53 -10.06
CA GLY A 92 -4.60 -10.09 -10.15
C GLY A 92 -5.78 -9.71 -11.06
N VAL A 93 -6.67 -8.81 -10.63
CA VAL A 93 -7.78 -8.31 -11.46
C VAL A 93 -8.08 -6.86 -11.09
N GLY A 94 -8.20 -5.97 -12.08
CA GLY A 94 -8.64 -4.57 -11.92
C GLY A 94 -7.59 -3.63 -11.30
N ALA A 95 -6.93 -4.06 -10.22
CA ALA A 95 -5.87 -3.31 -9.54
C ALA A 95 -4.55 -3.29 -10.33
N LYS A 96 -3.61 -2.45 -9.91
CA LYS A 96 -2.24 -2.37 -10.45
C LYS A 96 -1.23 -3.21 -9.65
N GLY A 97 -1.57 -3.50 -8.41
CA GLY A 97 -0.83 -4.37 -7.51
C GLY A 97 -1.81 -5.11 -6.61
N LYS A 98 -1.30 -6.09 -5.87
CA LYS A 98 -2.06 -6.79 -4.86
C LYS A 98 -1.13 -7.39 -3.80
N ALA A 99 -1.32 -6.97 -2.56
CA ALA A 99 -0.82 -7.67 -1.39
C ALA A 99 -1.70 -8.90 -1.06
N TYR A 100 -1.05 -10.00 -0.71
CA TYR A 100 -1.69 -11.23 -0.22
C TYR A 100 -1.20 -11.49 1.21
N GLY A 101 -2.06 -11.19 2.19
CA GLY A 101 -1.72 -11.30 3.60
C GLY A 101 -0.55 -10.40 3.98
N GLU A 102 0.45 -10.97 4.64
CA GLU A 102 1.63 -10.26 5.16
C GLU A 102 2.95 -10.59 4.43
N SER A 103 2.91 -11.42 3.37
CA SER A 103 4.14 -12.05 2.86
C SER A 103 4.29 -12.11 1.34
N MET A 104 3.26 -11.76 0.56
CA MET A 104 3.33 -11.86 -0.91
C MET A 104 2.76 -10.62 -1.59
N LEU A 105 3.44 -10.16 -2.63
CA LEU A 105 3.10 -8.98 -3.42
C LEU A 105 3.10 -9.35 -4.89
N LEU A 106 2.01 -9.09 -5.61
CA LEU A 106 1.92 -9.29 -7.06
C LEU A 106 1.71 -7.94 -7.75
N LEU A 107 2.55 -7.59 -8.71
CA LEU A 107 2.44 -6.36 -9.49
C LEU A 107 2.07 -6.65 -10.94
N SER A 108 1.13 -5.87 -11.46
CA SER A 108 0.81 -5.83 -12.88
C SER A 108 1.85 -5.00 -13.64
N PRO A 109 1.93 -5.10 -14.98
CA PRO A 109 2.82 -4.25 -15.76
C PRO A 109 2.53 -2.75 -15.61
N ARG A 110 1.29 -2.39 -15.23
CA ARG A 110 0.87 -1.00 -14.96
C ARG A 110 1.26 -0.51 -13.56
N GLY A 111 1.78 -1.39 -12.71
CA GLY A 111 2.17 -1.13 -11.32
C GLY A 111 3.65 -1.37 -11.02
N LEU A 112 4.49 -1.52 -12.05
CA LEU A 112 5.95 -1.62 -11.91
C LEU A 112 6.59 -0.24 -11.67
N ASP A 113 6.05 0.51 -10.71
CA ASP A 113 6.51 1.83 -10.33
C ASP A 113 6.62 1.96 -8.81
N VAL A 114 7.39 2.96 -8.35
CA VAL A 114 7.74 3.13 -6.93
C VAL A 114 6.51 3.39 -6.08
N THR A 115 5.52 4.13 -6.61
CA THR A 115 4.31 4.51 -5.88
C THR A 115 3.45 3.28 -5.64
N ILE A 116 3.14 2.51 -6.67
CA ILE A 116 2.32 1.30 -6.51
C ILE A 116 3.04 0.24 -5.68
N ALA A 117 4.34 0.01 -5.90
CA ALA A 117 5.10 -0.93 -5.09
C ALA A 117 5.14 -0.51 -3.61
N ALA A 118 5.29 0.79 -3.31
CA ALA A 118 5.28 1.28 -1.93
C ALA A 118 3.88 1.18 -1.28
N HIS A 119 2.81 1.39 -2.06
CA HIS A 119 1.44 1.20 -1.60
C HIS A 119 1.23 -0.25 -1.14
N GLU A 120 1.50 -1.21 -2.00
CA GLU A 120 1.31 -2.63 -1.69
C GLU A 120 2.25 -3.13 -0.58
N LEU A 121 3.50 -2.65 -0.54
CA LEU A 121 4.43 -2.98 0.55
C LEU A 121 3.98 -2.41 1.90
N THR A 122 3.23 -1.32 1.92
CA THR A 122 2.69 -0.75 3.16
C THR A 122 1.65 -1.66 3.79
N HIS A 123 0.75 -2.25 2.98
CA HIS A 123 -0.20 -3.26 3.45
C HIS A 123 0.55 -4.46 4.07
N ILE A 124 1.54 -4.98 3.36
CA ILE A 124 2.36 -6.10 3.83
C ILE A 124 3.04 -5.77 5.17
N GLU A 125 3.68 -4.61 5.28
CA GLU A 125 4.37 -4.22 6.51
C GLU A 125 3.40 -4.02 7.68
N LEU A 126 2.25 -3.37 7.45
CA LEU A 126 1.21 -3.23 8.48
C LEU A 126 0.69 -4.61 8.93
N HIS A 127 0.38 -5.47 7.97
CA HIS A 127 -0.12 -6.83 8.22
C HIS A 127 0.89 -7.70 8.92
N ASN A 128 2.17 -7.59 8.59
CA ASN A 128 3.23 -8.31 9.29
C ASN A 128 3.36 -7.86 10.75
N ARG A 129 3.31 -6.53 11.00
CA ARG A 129 3.44 -6.01 12.37
C ARG A 129 2.24 -6.37 13.25
N VAL A 130 1.02 -6.29 12.72
CA VAL A 130 -0.24 -6.57 13.46
C VAL A 130 -0.58 -8.07 13.48
N GLY A 131 -0.25 -8.80 12.42
CA GLY A 131 -0.60 -10.18 12.12
C GLY A 131 -1.83 -10.29 11.19
N THR A 132 -1.71 -11.04 10.09
CA THR A 132 -2.73 -11.14 9.02
C THR A 132 -4.18 -11.28 9.50
N PHE A 133 -4.45 -12.22 10.42
CA PHE A 133 -5.81 -12.44 10.92
C PHE A 133 -6.35 -11.23 11.71
N ARG A 134 -5.49 -10.60 12.53
CA ARG A 134 -5.87 -9.43 13.30
C ARG A 134 -6.06 -8.22 12.39
N SER A 135 -5.20 -8.04 11.39
CA SER A 135 -5.37 -6.98 10.39
C SER A 135 -6.73 -7.06 9.72
N TRP A 136 -7.09 -8.23 9.21
CA TRP A 136 -8.40 -8.46 8.59
C TRP A 136 -9.59 -8.21 9.53
N ARG A 137 -9.45 -8.49 10.84
CA ARG A 137 -10.54 -8.38 11.80
C ARG A 137 -10.68 -6.98 12.41
N GLU A 138 -9.56 -6.32 12.70
CA GLU A 138 -9.50 -5.13 13.56
C GLU A 138 -9.15 -3.85 12.82
N ILE A 139 -8.37 -3.93 11.74
CA ILE A 139 -7.93 -2.73 11.03
C ILE A 139 -9.01 -2.35 10.03
N PRO A 140 -9.61 -1.14 10.12
CA PRO A 140 -10.59 -0.71 9.13
C PRO A 140 -9.94 -0.49 7.76
N ASP A 141 -10.65 -0.87 6.69
CA ASP A 141 -10.20 -0.71 5.30
C ASP A 141 -9.74 0.73 4.99
N TRP A 142 -10.45 1.73 5.50
CA TRP A 142 -10.09 3.14 5.29
C TRP A 142 -8.74 3.50 5.91
N PHE A 143 -8.36 2.86 7.03
CA PHE A 143 -7.07 3.11 7.66
C PHE A 143 -5.96 2.41 6.89
N ASP A 144 -6.17 1.15 6.51
CA ASP A 144 -5.19 0.36 5.76
C ASP A 144 -4.88 1.01 4.39
N GLU A 145 -5.91 1.29 3.60
CA GLU A 145 -5.76 1.97 2.31
C GLU A 145 -5.28 3.42 2.46
N GLY A 146 -5.78 4.15 3.46
CA GLY A 146 -5.36 5.52 3.72
C GLY A 146 -3.88 5.61 4.09
N LEU A 147 -3.38 4.67 4.88
CA LEU A 147 -1.96 4.56 5.22
C LEU A 147 -1.13 4.21 3.99
N ALA A 148 -1.56 3.25 3.18
CA ALA A 148 -0.86 2.87 1.95
C ALA A 148 -0.76 4.03 0.94
N VAL A 149 -1.82 4.82 0.77
CA VAL A 149 -1.79 6.04 -0.07
C VAL A 149 -0.88 7.11 0.53
N LEU A 150 -0.90 7.29 1.86
CA LEU A 150 -0.05 8.25 2.54
C LEU A 150 1.43 7.91 2.38
N VAL A 151 1.81 6.65 2.65
CA VAL A 151 3.19 6.16 2.60
C VAL A 151 3.72 6.09 1.18
N SER A 152 2.88 5.72 0.21
CA SER A 152 3.28 5.65 -1.21
C SER A 152 3.53 7.02 -1.85
N GLU A 153 3.12 8.11 -1.19
CA GLU A 153 3.18 9.48 -1.72
C GLU A 153 2.45 9.62 -3.07
N ASP A 154 1.33 8.92 -3.24
CA ASP A 154 0.63 8.88 -4.51
C ASP A 154 0.17 10.28 -4.95
N PRO A 155 0.66 10.80 -6.10
CA PRO A 155 0.36 12.14 -6.56
C PRO A 155 -1.08 12.29 -7.04
N ARG A 156 -1.83 11.19 -7.19
CA ARG A 156 -3.25 11.24 -7.56
C ARG A 156 -4.10 11.79 -6.42
N TYR A 157 -3.74 11.54 -5.16
CA TYR A 157 -4.60 11.79 -4.00
C TYR A 157 -4.17 13.00 -3.18
N THR A 158 -3.89 14.14 -3.82
CA THR A 158 -3.48 15.37 -3.12
C THR A 158 -4.65 16.00 -2.37
N GLU A 159 -4.33 16.84 -1.38
CA GLU A 159 -5.30 17.70 -0.68
C GLU A 159 -6.15 18.52 -1.67
N GLU A 160 -5.52 19.09 -2.70
CA GLU A 160 -6.20 19.87 -3.73
C GLU A 160 -7.17 19.00 -4.56
N ALA A 161 -6.72 17.81 -4.99
CA ALA A 161 -7.56 16.89 -5.75
C ALA A 161 -8.75 16.41 -4.91
N TRP A 162 -8.55 16.17 -3.62
CA TRP A 162 -9.60 15.79 -2.68
C TRP A 162 -10.61 16.92 -2.47
N LEU A 163 -10.15 18.15 -2.20
CA LEU A 163 -11.03 19.32 -2.02
C LEU A 163 -11.89 19.56 -3.26
N LYS A 164 -11.30 19.45 -4.44
CA LYS A 164 -12.02 19.56 -5.71
C LYS A 164 -13.08 18.47 -5.86
N ALA A 165 -12.75 17.22 -5.53
CA ALA A 165 -13.65 16.09 -5.71
C ALA A 165 -14.78 16.02 -4.65
N THR A 166 -14.59 16.64 -3.50
CA THR A 166 -15.54 16.62 -2.37
C THR A 166 -16.31 17.91 -2.17
N ASP A 167 -16.13 18.90 -3.06
CA ASP A 167 -16.68 20.26 -2.88
C ASP A 167 -16.26 20.86 -1.52
N ASN A 168 -14.94 20.96 -1.33
CA ASN A 168 -14.29 21.41 -0.09
C ASN A 168 -14.73 20.59 1.15
N GLY A 169 -14.81 19.27 0.99
CA GLY A 169 -15.17 18.34 2.06
C GLY A 169 -16.67 18.16 2.30
N ARG A 170 -17.54 18.97 1.68
CA ARG A 170 -19.00 18.88 1.89
C ARG A 170 -19.60 17.53 1.49
N ASN A 171 -19.03 16.90 0.47
CA ASN A 171 -19.46 15.60 -0.06
C ASN A 171 -18.48 14.47 0.31
N ALA A 172 -17.62 14.67 1.32
CA ALA A 172 -16.73 13.61 1.78
C ALA A 172 -17.56 12.50 2.47
N PRO A 173 -17.37 11.23 2.10
CA PRO A 173 -18.11 10.14 2.74
C PRO A 173 -17.60 9.86 4.15
N GLU A 174 -18.44 9.19 4.95
CA GLU A 174 -18.02 8.67 6.25
C GLU A 174 -16.94 7.59 6.07
N LEU A 175 -15.90 7.63 6.91
CA LEU A 175 -14.77 6.70 6.84
C LEU A 175 -15.21 5.24 6.96
N LYS A 176 -16.19 4.95 7.83
CA LYS A 176 -16.74 3.58 8.02
C LYS A 176 -17.51 3.07 6.79
N ALA A 177 -17.82 3.93 5.83
CA ALA A 177 -18.41 3.53 4.54
C ALA A 177 -17.34 3.20 3.48
N ILE A 178 -16.09 3.63 3.67
CA ILE A 178 -14.97 3.32 2.78
C ILE A 178 -14.53 1.88 3.04
N GLY A 179 -14.46 1.06 1.98
CA GLY A 179 -14.19 -0.39 2.06
C GLY A 179 -15.37 -1.27 1.63
N LYS A 180 -16.60 -0.75 1.71
CA LYS A 180 -17.77 -1.36 1.07
C LYS A 180 -17.69 -1.08 -0.43
N ALA A 181 -16.97 -1.95 -1.14
CA ALA A 181 -16.56 -1.88 -2.55
C ALA A 181 -17.66 -1.54 -3.59
N THR A 182 -18.92 -1.46 -3.18
CA THR A 182 -20.09 -1.19 -4.03
C THR A 182 -20.61 0.26 -3.95
N LEU A 183 -20.13 1.11 -3.04
CA LEU A 183 -20.80 2.38 -2.76
C LEU A 183 -20.40 3.58 -3.64
N PHE A 184 -19.21 3.62 -4.23
CA PHE A 184 -18.67 4.85 -4.83
C PHE A 184 -18.53 4.86 -6.35
N GLY A 185 -18.98 3.80 -7.03
CA GLY A 185 -18.82 3.65 -8.48
C GLY A 185 -17.35 3.62 -8.91
N LYS A 186 -17.10 3.33 -10.18
CA LYS A 186 -15.75 3.35 -10.74
C LYS A 186 -15.27 4.77 -11.06
N ASP A 187 -15.88 5.85 -10.59
CA ASP A 187 -15.61 7.17 -11.15
C ASP A 187 -15.12 8.23 -10.14
N ASN A 188 -14.97 7.89 -8.85
CA ASN A 188 -14.42 8.87 -7.90
C ASN A 188 -13.61 8.27 -6.74
N TRP A 189 -12.43 7.73 -7.04
CA TRP A 189 -11.45 7.24 -6.07
C TRP A 189 -11.00 8.31 -5.05
N GLN A 190 -11.20 9.61 -5.32
CA GLN A 190 -10.94 10.63 -4.29
C GLN A 190 -11.90 10.51 -3.11
N LEU A 191 -13.16 10.13 -3.35
CA LEU A 191 -14.13 9.95 -2.27
C LEU A 191 -13.71 8.81 -1.34
N SER A 192 -13.12 7.74 -1.86
CA SER A 192 -12.59 6.63 -1.07
C SER A 192 -11.15 6.88 -0.62
N TYR A 193 -10.18 6.62 -1.49
CA TYR A 193 -8.75 6.68 -1.19
C TYR A 193 -8.29 8.08 -0.78
N GLY A 194 -8.81 9.14 -1.42
CA GLY A 194 -8.47 10.52 -1.04
C GLY A 194 -8.94 10.86 0.38
N THR A 195 -10.18 10.52 0.73
CA THR A 195 -10.75 10.73 2.07
C THR A 195 -10.02 9.90 3.13
N ALA A 196 -9.75 8.63 2.83
CA ALA A 196 -8.98 7.74 3.67
C ALA A 196 -7.56 8.29 3.95
N ARG A 197 -6.83 8.65 2.90
CA ARG A 197 -5.50 9.28 3.00
C ARG A 197 -5.55 10.54 3.85
N ARG A 198 -6.52 11.43 3.60
CA ARG A 198 -6.65 12.68 4.35
C ARG A 198 -6.83 12.40 5.85
N ALA A 199 -7.76 11.52 6.21
CA ALA A 199 -8.02 11.18 7.61
C ALA A 199 -6.80 10.56 8.31
N VAL A 200 -6.12 9.61 7.66
CA VAL A 200 -4.89 9.02 8.20
C VAL A 200 -3.78 10.07 8.30
N GLY A 201 -3.63 10.94 7.30
CA GLY A 201 -2.65 12.03 7.31
C GLY A 201 -2.89 13.04 8.44
N GLU A 202 -4.13 13.49 8.64
CA GLU A 202 -4.50 14.38 9.75
C GLU A 202 -4.21 13.74 11.10
N TRP A 203 -4.56 12.47 11.28
CA TRP A 203 -4.21 11.74 12.50
C TRP A 203 -2.69 11.62 12.69
N TYR A 204 -1.97 11.27 11.63
CA TYR A 204 -0.52 11.06 11.66
C TYR A 204 0.27 12.35 11.93
N LEU A 205 -0.25 13.52 11.55
CA LEU A 205 0.33 14.82 11.92
C LEU A 205 0.50 14.99 13.43
N HIS A 206 -0.42 14.41 14.21
CA HIS A 206 -0.40 14.46 15.67
C HIS A 206 0.31 13.22 16.25
N ALA A 207 -0.08 12.03 15.81
CA ALA A 207 0.42 10.77 16.33
C ALA A 207 1.90 10.53 16.01
N GLY A 208 2.33 10.92 14.81
CA GLY A 208 3.65 10.64 14.27
C GLY A 208 4.00 9.14 14.24
N ARG A 209 5.28 8.84 14.00
CA ARG A 209 5.77 7.45 13.95
C ARG A 209 5.57 6.72 15.29
N ALA A 210 5.78 7.42 16.41
CA ALA A 210 5.62 6.82 17.73
C ALA A 210 4.17 6.42 18.02
N GLY A 211 3.20 7.28 17.67
CA GLY A 211 1.78 6.98 17.78
C GLY A 211 1.37 5.83 16.85
N LEU A 212 1.87 5.78 15.61
CA LEU A 212 1.64 4.64 14.72
C LEU A 212 2.18 3.33 15.30
N ALA A 213 3.42 3.33 15.81
CA ALA A 213 4.01 2.17 16.45
C ALA A 213 3.18 1.70 17.67
N ARG A 214 2.69 2.65 18.47
CA ARG A 214 1.80 2.36 19.61
C ARG A 214 0.46 1.77 19.17
N LEU A 215 -0.17 2.34 18.15
CA LEU A 215 -1.43 1.84 17.59
C LEU A 215 -1.28 0.37 17.16
N ILE A 216 -0.24 0.08 16.37
CA ILE A 216 0.08 -1.26 15.90
C ILE A 216 0.30 -2.22 17.07
N MET A 217 1.13 -1.83 18.04
CA MET A 217 1.44 -2.66 19.22
C MET A 217 0.18 -2.96 20.04
N GLU A 218 -0.66 -1.96 20.31
CA GLU A 218 -1.85 -2.12 21.15
C GLU A 218 -2.94 -2.97 20.44
N VAL A 219 -3.13 -2.79 19.13
CA VAL A 219 -4.05 -3.61 18.33
C VAL A 219 -3.55 -5.05 18.20
N LYS A 220 -2.24 -5.26 17.98
CA LYS A 220 -1.62 -6.58 18.05
C LYS A 220 -1.86 -7.26 19.41
N GLY A 221 -1.79 -6.47 20.48
CA GLY A 221 -2.10 -6.87 21.86
C GLY A 221 -3.58 -7.16 22.12
N GLY A 222 -4.46 -6.96 21.13
CA GLY A 222 -5.88 -7.30 21.20
C GLY A 222 -6.79 -6.16 21.66
N LYS A 223 -6.28 -4.93 21.74
CA LYS A 223 -7.15 -3.76 21.96
C LYS A 223 -7.92 -3.41 20.70
N ASP A 224 -9.11 -2.85 20.90
CA ASP A 224 -9.97 -2.33 19.84
C ASP A 224 -9.30 -1.14 19.12
N PHE A 225 -9.35 -1.17 17.79
CA PHE A 225 -8.71 -0.15 16.95
C PHE A 225 -9.26 1.25 17.21
N ASP A 226 -10.59 1.42 17.21
CA ASP A 226 -11.24 2.74 17.35
C ASP A 226 -10.87 3.37 18.71
N SER A 227 -10.85 2.56 19.77
CA SER A 227 -10.43 3.01 21.10
C SER A 227 -8.99 3.55 21.12
N VAL A 228 -8.04 2.80 20.57
CA VAL A 228 -6.62 3.17 20.58
C VAL A 228 -6.36 4.37 19.66
N PHE A 229 -6.93 4.35 18.45
CA PHE A 229 -6.79 5.41 17.46
C PHE A 229 -7.24 6.77 18.02
N ASN A 230 -8.40 6.81 18.67
CA ASN A 230 -8.96 8.02 19.28
C ASN A 230 -8.16 8.48 20.52
N THR A 231 -7.65 7.53 21.31
CA THR A 231 -6.85 7.84 22.51
C THR A 231 -5.51 8.48 22.14
N ILE A 232 -4.84 7.98 21.10
CA ILE A 232 -3.58 8.57 20.64
C ILE A 232 -3.81 10.00 20.13
N ALA A 233 -4.88 10.21 19.36
CA ALA A 233 -5.22 11.53 18.85
C ALA A 233 -5.50 12.55 19.97
N SER A 234 -6.15 12.12 21.06
CA SER A 234 -6.48 13.01 22.19
C SER A 234 -5.26 13.35 23.05
N ILE A 235 -4.39 12.37 23.33
CA ILE A 235 -3.16 12.57 24.10
C ILE A 235 -2.24 13.58 23.40
N GLU A 236 -2.05 13.46 22.09
CA GLU A 236 -1.12 14.33 21.35
C GLU A 236 -1.68 15.74 21.09
N ARG A 237 -3.01 15.88 20.97
CA ARG A 237 -3.64 17.22 20.95
C ARG A 237 -3.48 17.93 22.30
N ALA A 238 -3.56 17.19 23.41
CA ALA A 238 -3.38 17.75 24.74
C ALA A 238 -1.92 18.08 25.06
N SER A 239 -0.96 17.32 24.51
CA SER A 239 0.48 17.54 24.72
C SER A 239 1.04 18.73 23.92
N ASN A 240 0.34 19.20 22.87
CA ASN A 240 0.84 20.26 21.99
C ASN A 240 -0.27 21.23 21.50
N PRO A 241 -0.88 22.03 22.39
CA PRO A 241 -2.09 22.81 22.10
C PRO A 241 -1.89 23.95 21.09
N THR A 242 -0.65 24.35 20.80
CA THR A 242 -0.31 25.38 19.81
C THR A 242 -0.06 24.82 18.41
N PHE A 243 -0.12 23.50 18.22
CA PHE A 243 0.10 22.87 16.91
C PHE A 243 -1.09 23.13 15.98
N ASN A 244 -0.88 23.95 14.95
CA ASN A 244 -1.86 24.21 13.89
C ASN A 244 -1.62 23.28 12.68
N PRO A 245 -2.44 22.22 12.50
CA PRO A 245 -2.30 21.28 11.39
C PRO A 245 -2.58 21.92 10.02
N ASP A 246 -3.32 23.03 9.98
CA ASP A 246 -3.62 23.77 8.75
C ASP A 246 -2.48 24.66 8.27
N SER A 247 -1.45 24.87 9.09
CA SER A 247 -0.29 25.64 8.66
C SER A 247 0.40 24.97 7.47
N ALA A 248 0.80 25.76 6.46
CA ALA A 248 1.57 25.27 5.32
C ALA A 248 2.84 24.48 5.76
N LYS A 249 3.41 24.85 6.90
CA LYS A 249 4.56 24.17 7.52
C LYS A 249 4.20 22.77 8.05
N ALA A 250 3.04 22.57 8.66
CA ALA A 250 2.57 21.24 9.09
C ALA A 250 2.24 20.35 7.89
N ARG A 251 1.54 20.89 6.87
CA ARG A 251 1.25 20.16 5.63
C ARG A 251 2.52 19.71 4.89
N SER A 252 3.59 20.51 4.95
CA SER A 252 4.91 20.14 4.38
C SER A 252 5.66 19.05 5.16
N ARG A 253 5.24 18.71 6.39
CA ARG A 253 5.83 17.62 7.21
C ARG A 253 5.21 16.25 6.96
N LEU A 254 4.01 16.19 6.36
CA LEU A 254 3.39 14.94 5.91
C LEU A 254 4.06 14.34 4.67
N ILE A 255 4.88 15.15 3.99
CA ILE A 255 5.76 14.71 2.93
C ILE A 255 7.13 14.54 3.59
N PRO A 256 7.62 13.32 3.85
CA PRO A 256 9.01 13.12 4.17
C PRO A 256 9.87 13.90 3.16
N ARG A 257 10.79 14.75 3.63
CA ARG A 257 11.67 15.62 2.81
C ARG A 257 12.66 14.86 1.91
N TYR A 258 12.33 13.68 1.42
CA TYR A 258 13.21 12.85 0.60
C TYR A 258 13.15 13.18 -0.90
N ALA A 259 12.18 13.97 -1.36
CA ALA A 259 12.13 14.45 -2.75
C ALA A 259 13.35 15.32 -3.16
N LEU A 260 14.18 15.76 -2.21
CA LEU A 260 15.35 16.61 -2.48
C LEU A 260 16.70 15.89 -2.40
N MET A 261 16.77 14.63 -1.98
CA MET A 261 18.05 13.95 -1.76
C MET A 261 18.50 13.02 -2.90
N ASN A 262 17.60 12.67 -3.84
CA ASN A 262 17.92 11.76 -4.96
C ASN A 262 18.17 12.44 -6.32
N GLN A 263 18.25 13.78 -6.40
CA GLN A 263 18.61 14.48 -7.65
C GLN A 263 20.12 14.52 -7.93
N ASN A 264 20.97 13.96 -7.07
CA ASN A 264 22.43 14.04 -7.20
C ASN A 264 23.10 12.87 -7.94
N PHE A 265 22.36 12.02 -8.65
CA PHE A 265 22.96 11.18 -9.69
C PHE A 265 23.07 11.97 -10.99
N HIS A 266 24.03 12.89 -11.02
CA HIS A 266 24.57 13.43 -12.27
C HIS A 266 25.26 12.29 -13.01
N VAL A 267 24.61 11.77 -14.05
CA VAL A 267 25.29 11.02 -15.10
C VAL A 267 26.18 12.04 -15.83
N SER A 268 27.46 12.05 -15.49
CA SER A 268 28.48 12.76 -16.26
C SER A 268 28.53 12.14 -17.66
N PRO A 269 28.34 12.90 -18.76
CA PRO A 269 28.56 12.37 -20.09
C PRO A 269 30.07 12.23 -20.29
N GLN A 270 30.56 11.00 -20.34
CA GLN A 270 31.89 10.75 -20.90
C GLN A 270 31.84 11.09 -22.39
N ARG A 271 32.79 11.94 -22.79
CA ARG A 271 33.03 12.39 -24.16
C ARG A 271 33.42 11.22 -25.05
N GLU A 272 32.60 10.92 -26.04
CA GLU A 272 33.05 10.28 -27.27
C GLU A 272 33.71 11.37 -28.14
N LYS A 273 35.04 11.34 -28.21
CA LYS A 273 35.78 12.05 -29.24
C LYS A 273 35.77 11.19 -30.50
N LEU A 274 35.11 11.70 -31.53
CA LEU A 274 35.33 11.31 -32.92
C LEU A 274 36.82 11.49 -33.28
N GLN A 275 37.47 10.39 -33.64
CA GLN A 275 38.44 10.26 -34.74
C GLN A 275 38.62 8.78 -35.06
#